data_AF-A0A2A6CNN8-F1
#
_entry.id   AF-A0A2A6CNN8-F1
#
_cell.length_a   1.000
_cell.length_b   1.000
_cell.length_c   1.000
_cell.angle_alpha   90.00
_cell.angle_beta   90.00
_cell.angle_gamma   90.00
#
_symmetry.space_group_name_H-M   'P 1'
#
loop_
_entity.id
_entity.type
_entity.pdbx_description
1 polymer ?
#
loop_
_entity_poly.entity_id
_entity_poly.type
_entity_poly.pdbx_seq_one_letter_code
_entity_poly.pdbx_strand_id
1 'polypeptide(L)'
;MDLLYGLHWDRDYLLDIVYIVKLIVPLFSLFTVYPASFYLLLVEGPAMIRAIRAAYLAYFAVHLYFDVVFNILMRVYALPPYGIFYCEGILCTVGLSKPIVMALMSFAIIMCIPSYVFLILRKMILFGASFSILIPPVVFLSAHAMRVLKQMAVFSTKTQRMTRRLFHVFRLQVGPSLC
;
A
#
# COMPACT_ATOMS: atom_id res chain seq x y z
N MET A 1 -7.72 -12.70 21.44
CA MET A 1 -6.24 -12.72 21.59
C MET A 1 -5.81 -11.31 21.89
N ASP A 2 -5.43 -11.04 23.14
CA ASP A 2 -4.91 -9.72 23.52
C ASP A 2 -3.45 -9.61 23.07
N LEU A 3 -3.20 -8.74 22.10
CA LEU A 3 -1.85 -8.45 21.63
C LEU A 3 -1.10 -7.70 22.73
N LEU A 4 -0.08 -8.35 23.30
CA LEU A 4 0.80 -7.85 24.39
C LEU A 4 1.52 -6.52 24.08
N TYR A 5 1.36 -6.00 22.86
CA TYR A 5 2.08 -4.86 22.31
C TYR A 5 1.40 -3.51 22.56
N GLY A 6 0.27 -3.47 23.27
CA GLY A 6 -0.38 -2.20 23.63
C GLY A 6 -0.97 -1.43 22.44
N LEU A 7 -1.07 -2.07 21.27
CA LEU A 7 -1.64 -1.51 20.04
C LEU A 7 -3.18 -1.59 19.99
N HIS A 8 -3.85 -1.71 21.14
CA HIS A 8 -5.31 -1.71 21.19
C HIS A 8 -5.87 -0.35 20.73
N TRP A 9 -5.18 0.74 21.05
CA TRP A 9 -5.57 2.09 20.60
C TRP A 9 -5.55 2.25 19.07
N ASP A 10 -4.47 1.84 18.41
CA ASP A 10 -4.41 1.88 16.93
C ASP A 10 -5.45 0.93 16.31
N ARG A 11 -5.69 -0.23 16.95
CA ARG A 11 -6.69 -1.17 16.48
C ARG A 11 -8.11 -0.61 16.60
N ASP A 12 -8.45 0.00 17.72
CA ASP A 12 -9.85 0.34 18.02
C ASP A 12 -10.27 1.68 17.39
N TYR A 13 -9.33 2.58 17.07
CA TYR A 13 -9.65 3.88 16.48
C TYR A 13 -9.10 4.09 15.06
N LEU A 14 -7.89 3.60 14.77
CA LEU A 14 -7.23 3.88 13.50
C LEU A 14 -7.70 2.92 12.39
N LEU A 15 -8.02 1.67 12.72
CA LEU A 15 -8.52 0.70 11.72
C LEU A 15 -9.80 1.17 11.05
N ASP A 16 -10.80 1.61 11.81
CA ASP A 16 -12.09 2.04 11.27
C ASP A 16 -11.93 3.21 10.30
N ILE A 17 -11.15 4.22 10.69
CA ILE A 17 -10.86 5.38 9.84
C ILE A 17 -10.12 4.94 8.58
N VAL A 18 -9.08 4.11 8.71
CA VAL A 18 -8.31 3.61 7.57
C VAL A 18 -9.19 2.78 6.64
N TYR A 19 -10.13 1.98 7.16
CA TYR A 19 -11.05 1.20 6.34
C TYR A 19 -12.05 2.07 5.60
N ILE A 20 -12.61 3.10 6.23
CA ILE A 20 -13.50 4.06 5.57
C ILE A 20 -12.75 4.77 4.44
N VAL A 21 -11.54 5.28 4.71
CA VAL A 21 -10.71 5.94 3.70
C VAL A 21 -10.37 4.96 2.56
N LYS A 22 -10.00 3.73 2.89
CA LYS A 22 -9.71 2.68 1.89
C LYS A 22 -10.90 2.21 1.10
N LEU A 23 -12.13 2.43 1.56
CA LEU A 23 -13.31 2.16 0.77
C LEU A 23 -13.61 3.35 -0.16
N ILE A 24 -13.57 4.56 0.37
CA ILE A 24 -13.94 5.78 -0.36
C ILE A 24 -12.93 6.13 -1.44
N VAL A 25 -11.63 6.13 -1.13
CA VAL A 25 -10.56 6.55 -2.06
C VAL A 25 -10.55 5.73 -3.35
N PRO A 26 -10.52 4.39 -3.33
CA PRO A 26 -10.50 3.61 -4.56
C PRO A 26 -11.83 3.63 -5.31
N LEU A 27 -12.98 3.79 -4.62
CA LEU A 27 -14.25 4.05 -5.31
C LEU A 27 -14.20 5.40 -6.05
N PHE A 28 -13.70 6.44 -5.40
CA PHE A 28 -13.50 7.74 -6.02
C PHE A 28 -12.56 7.64 -7.22
N SER A 29 -11.41 6.97 -7.08
CA SER A 29 -10.48 6.72 -8.18
C SER A 29 -11.15 5.94 -9.32
N LEU A 30 -11.91 4.88 -9.00
CA LEU A 30 -12.66 4.03 -9.93
C LEU A 30 -13.63 4.83 -10.80
N PHE A 31 -14.36 5.76 -10.20
CA PHE A 31 -15.39 6.53 -10.90
C PHE A 31 -14.91 7.85 -11.50
N THR A 32 -13.80 8.42 -11.03
CA THR A 32 -13.32 9.73 -11.49
C THR A 32 -12.00 9.63 -12.23
N VAL A 33 -10.95 9.15 -11.56
CA VAL A 33 -9.57 9.15 -12.08
C VAL A 33 -9.41 8.21 -13.28
N TYR A 34 -9.93 6.98 -13.20
CA TYR A 34 -9.80 6.03 -14.30
C TYR A 34 -10.60 6.47 -15.53
N PRO A 35 -11.90 6.81 -15.44
CA PRO A 35 -12.65 7.27 -16.61
C PRO A 35 -12.09 8.55 -17.21
N ALA A 36 -11.61 9.50 -16.40
CA ALA A 36 -10.96 10.71 -16.89
C ALA A 36 -9.67 10.39 -17.65
N SER A 37 -8.85 9.47 -17.13
CA SER A 37 -7.61 9.04 -17.81
C SER A 37 -7.89 8.30 -19.12
N PHE A 38 -8.91 7.43 -19.14
CA PHE A 38 -9.39 6.78 -20.35
C PHE A 38 -9.90 7.80 -21.36
N TYR A 39 -10.71 8.77 -20.92
CA TYR A 39 -11.23 9.82 -21.78
C TYR A 39 -10.12 10.64 -22.43
N LEU A 40 -9.13 11.09 -21.65
CA LEU A 40 -7.96 11.80 -22.17
C LEU A 40 -7.20 10.96 -23.20
N LEU A 41 -6.95 9.68 -22.92
CA LEU A 41 -6.28 8.77 -23.86
C LEU A 41 -7.10 8.50 -25.14
N LEU A 42 -8.43 8.48 -25.04
CA LEU A 42 -9.31 8.19 -26.17
C LEU A 42 -9.50 9.43 -27.06
N VAL A 43 -9.70 10.60 -26.47
CA VAL A 43 -10.05 11.84 -27.17
C VAL A 43 -8.81 12.60 -27.65
N GLU A 44 -7.78 12.75 -26.81
CA GLU A 44 -6.54 13.46 -27.18
C GLU A 44 -5.49 12.54 -27.82
N GLY A 45 -5.80 11.24 -27.92
CA GLY A 45 -4.92 10.20 -28.46
C GLY A 45 -4.50 10.25 -29.94
N PRO A 46 -5.06 11.05 -30.87
CA PRO A 46 -4.62 11.03 -32.28
C PRO A 46 -3.16 11.40 -32.48
N ALA A 47 -2.59 12.24 -31.60
CA ALA A 47 -1.17 12.63 -31.65
C ALA A 47 -0.22 11.54 -31.12
N MET A 48 -0.74 10.47 -30.53
CA MET A 48 0.05 9.45 -29.83
C MET A 48 0.25 8.20 -30.68
N ILE A 49 1.49 7.70 -30.74
CA ILE A 49 1.82 6.45 -31.42
C ILE A 49 0.98 5.31 -30.82
N ARG A 50 0.30 4.53 -31.68
CA ARG A 50 -0.64 3.46 -31.29
C ARG A 50 -0.04 2.46 -30.29
N ALA A 51 1.23 2.10 -30.45
CA ALA A 51 1.92 1.19 -29.54
C ALA A 51 2.01 1.74 -28.11
N ILE A 52 2.24 3.05 -27.94
CA ILE A 52 2.32 3.68 -26.62
C ILE A 52 0.91 3.76 -26.02
N ARG A 53 -0.10 4.09 -26.82
CA ARG A 53 -1.51 4.08 -26.37
C ARG A 53 -1.94 2.71 -25.87
N ALA A 54 -1.61 1.63 -26.59
CA ALA A 54 -1.89 0.26 -26.16
C ALA A 54 -1.20 -0.08 -24.83
N ALA A 55 0.07 0.32 -24.65
CA ALA A 55 0.78 0.12 -23.40
C ALA A 55 0.15 0.88 -22.22
N TYR A 56 -0.33 2.12 -22.44
CA TYR A 56 -1.05 2.87 -21.41
C TYR A 56 -2.39 2.23 -21.04
N LEU A 57 -3.16 1.76 -22.03
CA LEU A 57 -4.42 1.06 -21.78
C LEU A 57 -4.18 -0.23 -20.98
N ALA A 58 -3.15 -1.01 -21.34
CA ALA A 58 -2.77 -2.20 -20.60
C ALA A 58 -2.35 -1.87 -19.16
N TYR A 59 -1.56 -0.83 -18.95
CA TYR A 59 -1.18 -0.37 -17.62
C TYR A 59 -2.39 0.05 -16.78
N PHE A 60 -3.30 0.85 -17.34
CA PHE A 60 -4.52 1.26 -16.65
C PHE A 60 -5.40 0.06 -16.29
N ALA A 61 -5.52 -0.94 -17.16
CA ALA A 61 -6.24 -2.17 -16.88
C ALA A 61 -5.61 -2.96 -15.72
N VAL A 62 -4.28 -3.08 -15.68
CA VAL A 62 -3.55 -3.73 -14.58
C VAL A 62 -3.71 -2.96 -13.27
N HIS A 63 -3.66 -1.63 -13.30
CA HIS A 63 -3.82 -0.79 -12.12
C HIS A 63 -5.24 -0.85 -11.56
N LEU A 64 -6.24 -0.80 -12.45
CA LEU A 64 -7.64 -1.02 -12.11
C LEU A 64 -7.85 -2.39 -11.46
N TYR A 65 -7.30 -3.46 -12.04
CA TYR A 65 -7.35 -4.80 -11.48
C TYR A 65 -6.70 -4.83 -10.09
N PHE A 66 -5.55 -4.20 -9.93
CA PHE A 66 -4.85 -4.11 -8.65
C PHE A 66 -5.70 -3.41 -7.58
N ASP A 67 -6.31 -2.26 -7.90
CA ASP A 67 -7.16 -1.54 -6.96
C ASP A 67 -8.38 -2.34 -6.53
N VAL A 68 -9.02 -3.06 -7.46
CA VAL A 68 -10.15 -3.94 -7.16
C VAL A 68 -9.71 -5.10 -6.26
N VAL A 69 -8.60 -5.76 -6.58
CA VAL A 69 -8.10 -6.88 -5.77
C VAL A 69 -7.70 -6.42 -4.37
N PHE A 70 -6.88 -5.37 -4.25
CA PHE A 70 -6.32 -4.96 -2.97
C PHE A 70 -7.29 -4.21 -2.07
N ASN A 71 -8.15 -3.36 -2.64
CA ASN A 71 -9.03 -2.52 -1.84
C ASN A 71 -10.43 -3.11 -1.63
N ILE A 72 -10.97 -3.81 -2.64
CA ILE A 72 -12.33 -4.37 -2.57
C ILE A 72 -12.30 -5.85 -2.16
N LEU A 73 -11.56 -6.69 -2.89
CA LEU A 73 -11.61 -8.13 -2.68
C LEU A 73 -10.86 -8.60 -1.43
N MET A 74 -9.69 -8.02 -1.17
CA MET A 74 -8.79 -8.44 -0.09
C MET A 74 -8.80 -7.46 1.08
N ARG A 75 -8.95 -6.16 0.79
CA ARG A 75 -8.94 -5.07 1.78
C ARG A 75 -7.79 -5.21 2.79
N VAL A 76 -6.57 -5.33 2.26
CA VAL A 76 -5.38 -5.59 3.10
C VAL A 76 -4.97 -4.33 3.83
N TYR A 77 -4.62 -4.43 5.10
CA TYR A 77 -4.15 -3.28 5.87
C TYR A 77 -2.77 -2.82 5.40
N ALA A 78 -2.58 -1.51 5.19
CA ALA A 78 -1.37 -1.00 4.54
C ALA A 78 -0.22 -0.79 5.54
N LEU A 79 -0.56 -0.60 6.82
CA LEU A 79 0.44 -0.33 7.84
C LEU A 79 1.05 -1.66 8.31
N PRO A 80 2.37 -1.84 8.16
CA PRO A 80 3.05 -2.97 8.78
C PRO A 80 2.98 -2.84 10.32
N PRO A 81 2.88 -3.95 11.07
CA PRO A 81 2.93 -5.35 10.62
C PRO A 81 1.56 -5.96 10.26
N TYR A 82 0.46 -5.21 10.44
CA TYR A 82 -0.90 -5.74 10.36
C TYR A 82 -1.31 -6.24 8.97
N GLY A 83 -0.72 -5.70 7.90
CA GLY A 83 -1.05 -6.10 6.53
C GLY A 83 -0.86 -7.57 6.22
N ILE A 84 -0.02 -8.29 6.99
CA ILE A 84 0.19 -9.73 6.78
C ILE A 84 -0.81 -10.57 7.58
N PHE A 85 -1.32 -10.03 8.70
CA PHE A 85 -2.12 -10.77 9.66
C PHE A 85 -3.63 -10.51 9.58
N TYR A 86 -4.03 -9.35 9.06
CA TYR A 86 -5.41 -8.91 8.98
C TYR A 86 -5.88 -8.74 7.53
N CYS A 87 -6.99 -9.41 7.23
CA CYS A 87 -7.68 -9.32 5.95
C CYS A 87 -9.20 -9.35 6.21
N GLU A 88 -9.91 -8.35 5.73
CA GLU A 88 -11.37 -8.19 5.91
C GLU A 88 -12.12 -8.10 4.58
N GLY A 89 -11.46 -8.39 3.46
CA GLY A 89 -12.10 -8.37 2.15
C GLY A 89 -13.07 -9.54 1.94
N ILE A 90 -13.85 -9.45 0.86
CA ILE A 90 -14.81 -10.48 0.44
C ILE A 90 -14.18 -11.87 0.42
N LEU A 91 -12.97 -12.01 -0.16
CA LEU A 91 -12.25 -13.30 -0.22
C LEU A 91 -11.93 -13.86 1.16
N CYS A 92 -11.68 -13.01 2.15
CA CYS A 92 -11.35 -13.41 3.50
C CYS A 92 -12.60 -13.78 4.31
N THR A 93 -13.75 -13.18 4.02
CA THR A 93 -15.04 -13.57 4.63
C THR A 93 -15.56 -14.94 4.15
N VAL A 94 -15.18 -15.37 2.94
CA VAL A 94 -15.55 -16.68 2.38
C VAL A 94 -14.77 -17.84 3.05
N GLY A 95 -13.80 -17.54 3.90
CA GLY A 95 -13.02 -18.57 4.62
C GLY A 95 -11.94 -19.22 3.75
N LEU A 96 -11.44 -18.50 2.73
CA LEU A 96 -10.34 -18.97 1.89
C LEU A 96 -9.08 -19.21 2.75
N SER A 97 -8.30 -20.24 2.40
CA SER A 97 -7.07 -20.53 3.15
C SER A 97 -6.04 -19.41 2.98
N LYS A 98 -5.36 -19.05 4.08
CA LYS A 98 -4.35 -17.97 4.11
C LYS A 98 -3.26 -18.09 3.02
N PRO A 99 -2.74 -19.29 2.68
CA PRO A 99 -1.75 -19.41 1.61
C PRO A 99 -2.27 -19.00 0.24
N ILE A 100 -3.54 -19.28 -0.08
CA ILE A 100 -4.15 -18.90 -1.36
C ILE A 100 -4.31 -17.38 -1.43
N VAL A 101 -4.77 -16.76 -0.34
CA VAL A 101 -4.87 -15.29 -0.22
C VAL A 101 -3.51 -14.65 -0.45
N MET A 102 -2.45 -15.13 0.24
CA MET A 102 -1.10 -14.61 0.03
C MET A 102 -0.59 -14.82 -1.41
N ALA A 103 -0.86 -15.98 -2.02
CA ALA A 103 -0.47 -16.24 -3.41
C ALA A 103 -1.14 -15.27 -4.39
N LEU A 104 -2.43 -14.97 -4.20
CA LEU A 104 -3.16 -13.99 -5.01
C LEU A 104 -2.58 -12.58 -4.85
N MET A 105 -2.20 -12.17 -3.63
CA MET A 105 -1.52 -10.89 -3.42
C MET A 105 -0.18 -10.83 -4.15
N SER A 106 0.65 -11.85 -3.98
CA SER A 106 1.97 -11.90 -4.58
C SER A 106 1.87 -11.86 -6.10
N PHE A 107 0.93 -12.62 -6.68
CA PHE A 107 0.65 -12.60 -8.11
C PHE A 107 0.26 -11.21 -8.61
N ALA A 108 -0.67 -10.54 -7.92
CA ALA A 108 -1.12 -9.20 -8.31
C ALA A 108 0.01 -8.15 -8.19
N ILE A 109 0.88 -8.23 -7.18
CA ILE A 109 2.07 -7.36 -7.04
C ILE A 109 3.06 -7.62 -8.18
N ILE A 110 3.36 -8.89 -8.46
CA ILE A 110 4.30 -9.29 -9.51
C ILE A 110 3.79 -8.85 -10.88
N MET A 111 2.49 -8.85 -11.14
CA MET A 111 1.92 -8.33 -12.38
C MET A 111 2.00 -6.80 -12.47
N CYS A 112 1.87 -6.10 -11.36
CA CYS A 112 1.89 -4.63 -11.33
C CYS A 112 3.29 -4.05 -11.57
N ILE A 113 4.34 -4.64 -10.98
CA ILE A 113 5.71 -4.08 -11.03
C ILE A 113 6.24 -3.92 -12.47
N PRO A 114 6.19 -4.93 -13.36
CA PRO A 114 6.69 -4.82 -14.73
C PRO A 114 5.94 -3.75 -15.54
N SER A 115 4.62 -3.65 -15.35
CA SER A 115 3.81 -2.64 -16.05
C SER A 115 4.23 -1.22 -15.67
N TYR A 116 4.53 -1.00 -14.39
CA TYR A 116 5.03 0.27 -13.89
C TYR A 116 6.46 0.57 -14.38
N VAL A 117 7.36 -0.41 -14.30
CA VAL A 117 8.76 -0.26 -14.75
C VAL A 117 8.82 0.04 -16.24
N PHE A 118 8.02 -0.65 -17.07
CA PHE A 118 7.96 -0.39 -18.51
C PHE A 118 7.57 1.06 -18.84
N LEU A 119 6.56 1.59 -18.13
CA LEU A 119 6.15 2.99 -18.31
C LEU A 119 7.21 3.97 -17.83
N ILE A 120 7.84 3.72 -16.68
CA ILE A 120 8.94 4.55 -16.19
C ILE A 120 10.08 4.57 -17.19
N LEU A 121 10.53 3.43 -17.70
CA LEU A 121 11.64 3.36 -18.66
C LEU A 121 11.34 4.17 -19.94
N ARG A 122 10.09 4.17 -20.41
CA ARG A 122 9.65 4.97 -21.57
C ARG A 122 9.51 6.47 -21.26
N LYS A 123 9.18 6.85 -20.03
CA LYS A 123 8.89 8.24 -19.61
C LYS A 123 9.94 8.80 -18.64
N MET A 124 11.09 8.13 -18.52
CA MET A 124 12.06 8.33 -17.44
C MET A 124 12.56 9.78 -17.33
N ILE A 125 12.59 10.50 -18.45
CA ILE A 125 12.98 11.92 -18.51
C ILE A 125 11.96 12.82 -17.79
N LEU A 126 10.66 12.62 -18.01
CA LEU A 126 9.62 13.48 -17.44
C LEU A 126 9.22 13.04 -16.02
N PHE A 127 9.27 11.73 -15.77
CA PHE A 127 8.92 11.14 -14.49
C PHE A 127 10.03 11.34 -13.45
N GLY A 128 11.30 11.29 -13.85
CA GLY A 128 12.42 11.64 -12.98
C GLY A 128 12.33 13.07 -12.45
N ALA A 129 11.84 14.01 -13.26
CA ALA A 129 11.60 15.39 -12.83
C ALA A 129 10.48 15.48 -11.77
N SER A 130 9.36 14.79 -12.00
CA SER A 130 8.22 14.77 -11.06
C SER A 130 8.59 14.11 -9.72
N PHE A 131 9.32 12.99 -9.76
CA PHE A 131 9.83 12.32 -8.56
C PHE A 131 10.87 13.17 -7.81
N SER A 132 11.74 13.89 -8.53
CA SER A 132 12.72 14.79 -7.91
C SER A 132 12.05 15.95 -7.19
N ILE A 133 10.85 16.36 -7.61
CA ILE A 133 10.06 17.41 -6.95
C ILE A 133 9.29 16.84 -5.74
N LEU A 134 8.74 15.62 -5.84
CA LEU A 134 7.88 15.01 -4.81
C LEU A 134 8.65 14.27 -3.70
N ILE A 135 9.80 13.67 -3.99
CA ILE A 135 10.59 12.92 -3.01
C ILE A 135 11.08 13.81 -1.86
N PRO A 136 11.67 15.01 -2.09
CA PRO A 136 12.25 15.79 -1.00
C PRO A 136 11.23 16.19 0.08
N PRO A 137 10.01 16.65 -0.27
CA PRO A 137 8.96 16.90 0.73
C PRO A 137 8.58 15.65 1.53
N VAL A 138 8.40 14.50 0.87
CA VAL A 138 8.01 13.25 1.54
C VAL A 138 9.11 12.76 2.49
N VAL A 139 10.36 12.79 2.06
CA VAL A 139 11.51 12.41 2.89
C VAL A 139 11.68 13.39 4.05
N PHE A 140 11.51 14.69 3.81
CA PHE A 140 11.58 15.71 4.86
C PHE A 140 10.48 15.51 5.91
N LEU A 141 9.23 15.32 5.49
CA LEU A 141 8.11 15.07 6.41
C LEU A 141 8.31 13.77 7.18
N SER A 142 8.79 12.71 6.53
CA SER A 142 9.08 11.43 7.18
C SER A 142 10.22 11.57 8.21
N ALA A 143 11.29 12.26 7.84
CA ALA A 143 12.41 12.55 8.75
C ALA A 143 11.98 13.43 9.92
N HIS A 144 11.13 14.43 9.68
CA HIS A 144 10.55 15.28 10.70
C HIS A 144 9.68 14.47 11.67
N ALA A 145 8.77 13.64 11.15
CA ALA A 145 7.93 12.76 11.97
C ALA A 145 8.79 11.81 12.85
N MET A 146 9.85 11.22 12.28
CA MET A 146 10.79 10.40 13.06
C MET A 146 11.53 11.19 14.14
N ARG A 147 11.94 12.43 13.88
CA ARG A 147 12.59 13.28 14.89
C ARG A 147 11.63 13.65 16.03
N VAL A 148 10.39 14.01 15.71
CA VAL A 148 9.34 14.30 16.69
C VAL A 148 9.06 13.08 17.55
N LEU A 149 8.90 11.91 16.94
CA LEU A 149 8.75 10.64 17.66
C LEU A 149 9.95 10.33 18.57
N LYS A 150 11.18 10.60 18.09
CA LYS A 150 12.40 10.41 18.90
C LYS A 150 12.44 11.35 20.10
N GLN A 151 12.04 12.61 19.93
CA GLN A 151 11.98 13.58 21.04
C GLN A 151 10.91 13.17 22.08
N MET A 152 9.73 12.74 21.64
CA MET A 152 8.70 12.20 22.54
C MET A 152 9.18 10.93 23.26
N ALA A 153 9.97 10.08 22.59
CA ALA A 153 10.54 8.88 23.19
C ALA A 153 11.61 9.16 24.26
N VAL A 154 12.32 10.29 24.21
CA VAL A 154 13.30 10.68 25.24
C VAL A 154 12.60 11.08 26.54
N PHE A 155 11.44 11.74 26.45
CA PHE A 155 10.65 12.10 27.64
C PHE A 155 9.84 10.94 28.21
N SER A 156 9.57 9.88 27.42
CA SER A 156 8.85 8.69 27.89
C SER A 156 9.78 7.49 28.13
N THR A 157 10.34 7.41 29.34
CA THR A 157 11.11 6.24 29.82
C THR A 157 10.28 4.96 29.84
N LYS A 158 8.95 5.05 29.97
CA LYS A 158 8.03 3.90 29.86
C LYS A 158 7.91 3.39 28.42
N THR A 159 7.82 4.27 27.42
CA THR A 159 7.66 3.87 26.01
C THR A 159 8.92 3.21 25.48
N GLN A 160 10.13 3.74 25.75
CA GLN A 160 11.37 3.07 25.34
C GLN A 160 11.53 1.67 25.95
N ARG A 161 11.15 1.49 27.22
CA ARG A 161 11.19 0.18 27.88
C ARG A 161 10.20 -0.79 27.23
N MET A 162 9.04 -0.30 26.80
CA MET A 162 8.04 -1.07 26.06
C MET A 162 8.55 -1.45 24.65
N THR A 163 9.11 -0.51 23.89
CA THR A 163 9.67 -0.77 22.56
C THR A 163 10.85 -1.74 22.58
N ARG A 164 11.74 -1.67 23.57
CA ARG A 164 12.83 -2.67 23.71
C ARG A 164 12.29 -4.08 23.99
N ARG A 165 11.26 -4.19 24.84
CA ARG A 165 10.57 -5.47 25.08
C ARG A 165 9.89 -5.97 23.80
N LEU A 166 9.31 -5.07 23.02
CA LEU A 166 8.65 -5.35 21.75
C LEU A 166 9.61 -6.00 20.74
N PHE A 167 10.78 -5.39 20.52
CA PHE A 167 11.82 -5.95 19.64
C PHE A 167 12.35 -7.31 20.11
N HIS A 168 12.44 -7.52 21.42
CA HIS A 168 12.91 -8.78 21.98
C HIS A 168 11.91 -9.93 21.75
N VAL A 169 10.61 -9.67 21.92
CA VAL A 169 9.56 -10.67 21.63
C VAL A 169 9.47 -10.94 20.12
N PHE A 170 9.60 -9.91 19.28
CA PHE A 170 9.60 -10.08 17.83
C PHE A 170 10.76 -10.99 17.35
N ARG A 171 11.97 -10.80 17.91
CA ARG A 171 13.12 -11.69 17.64
C ARG A 171 12.85 -13.14 18.06
N LEU A 172 12.18 -13.34 19.19
CA LEU A 172 11.82 -14.68 19.68
C LEU A 172 10.70 -15.35 18.87
N GLN A 173 9.79 -14.58 18.29
CA GLN A 173 8.70 -15.12 17.45
C GLN A 173 9.15 -15.46 16.02
N VAL A 174 10.13 -14.72 15.48
CA VAL A 174 10.66 -14.95 14.13
C VAL A 174 11.73 -16.06 14.10
N GLY A 175 12.40 -16.32 15.22
CA GLY A 175 13.50 -17.29 15.31
C GLY A 175 13.14 -18.79 15.17
N PRO A 176 12.05 -19.32 15.78
CA PRO A 176 11.84 -20.77 15.84
C PRO A 176 10.99 -21.35 14.70
N SER A 177 10.45 -20.53 13.79
CA SER A 177 9.57 -21.02 12.70
C SER A 177 10.28 -21.34 11.38
N LEU A 178 11.62 -21.37 11.39
CA LEU A 178 12.48 -21.55 10.21
C LEU A 178 13.34 -22.84 10.27
N CYS A 179 13.03 -23.76 11.18
CA CYS A 179 13.53 -25.14 11.16
C CYS A 179 12.38 -26.12 10.92
#